data_AF-A0A528A362-F1
#
_entry.id   AF-A0A528A362-F1
#
_cell.length_a   1.000
_cell.length_b   1.000
_cell.length_c   1.000
_cell.angle_alpha   90.00
_cell.angle_beta   90.00
_cell.angle_gamma   90.00
#
_symmetry.space_group_name_H-M   'P 1'
#
loop_
_entity.id
_entity.type
_entity.pdbx_description
1 polymer ?
#
loop_
_entity_poly.entity_id
_entity_poly.type
_entity_poly.pdbx_seq_one_letter_code
_entity_poly.pdbx_strand_id
1 'polypeptide(L)' 'MKIKNSLKALKARHRDNQLVRRKGRVYIINKTA' A
#
# COMPACT_ATOMS: atom_id res chain seq x y z
N MET A 1 -4.28 -9.22 1.09
CA MET A 1 -4.29 -8.14 0.07
C MET A 1 -5.69 -7.50 0.07
N LYS A 2 -5.84 -6.19 0.33
CA LYS A 2 -7.14 -5.50 0.32
C LYS A 2 -7.23 -4.60 -0.91
N ILE A 3 -8.32 -4.69 -1.68
CA ILE A 3 -8.56 -3.84 -2.86
C ILE A 3 -9.49 -2.69 -2.45
N LYS A 4 -9.07 -1.46 -2.70
CA LYS A 4 -9.84 -0.24 -2.40
C LYS A 4 -9.59 0.80 -3.49
N ASN A 5 -10.58 1.65 -3.72
CA ASN A 5 -10.49 2.74 -4.71
C ASN A 5 -9.51 3.84 -4.29
N SER A 6 -9.34 4.05 -2.98
CA SER A 6 -8.33 4.97 -2.43
C SER A 6 -7.33 4.22 -1.55
N LEU A 7 -6.07 4.50 -1.80
CA LEU A 7 -4.94 3.96 -1.03
C LEU A 7 -4.55 4.89 0.14
N LYS A 8 -5.08 6.11 0.22
CA LYS A 8 -4.72 7.11 1.24
C LYS A 8 -4.95 6.57 2.67
N ALA A 9 -6.14 6.04 2.92
CA ALA A 9 -6.50 5.46 4.21
C ALA A 9 -5.76 4.15 4.52
N LEU A 10 -5.28 3.43 3.50
CA LEU A 10 -4.45 2.25 3.69
C LEU A 10 -3.01 2.62 4.06
N LYS A 11 -2.48 3.70 3.48
CA LYS A 11 -1.11 4.17 3.72
C LYS A 11 -0.92 4.59 5.18
N ALA A 12 -1.87 5.36 5.72
CA ALA A 12 -1.78 5.91 7.08
C ALA A 12 -1.87 4.87 8.22
N ARG A 13 -2.21 3.61 7.95
CA ARG A 13 -2.39 2.58 8.99
C ARG A 13 -1.11 2.17 9.70
N HIS A 14 0.02 2.37 9.05
CA HIS A 14 1.33 1.98 9.60
C HIS A 14 2.39 2.91 9.02
N ARG A 15 3.40 3.23 9.82
CA ARG A 15 4.49 4.13 9.42
C ARG A 15 5.31 3.57 8.25
N ASP A 16 5.51 2.25 8.24
CA ASP A 16 6.35 1.56 7.27
C ASP A 16 5.62 1.14 5.98
N ASN A 17 4.37 1.56 5.81
CA ASN A 17 3.65 1.33 4.56
C ASN A 17 4.28 2.11 3.41
N GLN A 18 4.75 1.38 2.39
CA GLN A 18 5.38 1.94 1.20
C GLN A 18 4.46 1.84 -0.02
N LEU A 19 4.39 2.91 -0.79
CA LEU A 19 3.66 2.93 -2.06
C LEU A 19 4.58 2.48 -3.18
N VAL A 20 4.21 1.44 -3.90
CA VAL A 20 5.01 0.84 -4.98
C VAL A 20 4.17 0.66 -6.24
N ARG A 21 4.80 0.80 -7.40
CA ARG A 21 4.17 0.50 -8.70
C ARG A 21 4.72 -0.83 -9.21
N ARG A 22 3.84 -1.81 -9.40
CA ARG A 22 4.20 -3.16 -9.87
C ARG A 22 3.15 -3.62 -10.88
N LYS A 23 3.55 -4.25 -11.99
CA LYS A 23 2.61 -4.80 -12.99
C LYS A 23 1.53 -3.80 -13.44
N GLY A 24 1.91 -2.54 -13.67
CA GLY A 24 0.99 -1.47 -14.06
C GLY A 24 0.03 -0.96 -12.98
N ARG A 25 0.07 -1.49 -11.76
CA ARG A 25 -0.83 -1.12 -10.65
C ARG A 25 -0.06 -0.52 -9.48
N VAL A 26 -0.74 0.33 -8.71
CA VAL A 26 -0.20 0.91 -7.48
C VAL A 26 -0.63 0.05 -6.31
N TYR A 27 0.33 -0.33 -5.47
CA TYR A 27 0.12 -1.12 -4.27
C TYR A 27 0.69 -0.38 -3.06
N ILE A 28 0.14 -0.69 -1.90
CA ILE A 28 0.82 -0.44 -0.63
C ILE A 28 1.35 -1.77 -0.14
N ILE A 29 2.62 -1.79 0.20
CA ILE A 29 3.28 -2.94 0.80
C ILE A 29 3.78 -2.54 2.19
N ASN A 30 3.84 -3.52 3.08
CA ASN A 30 4.63 -3.43 4.30
C ASN A 30 5.62 -4.59 4.27
N LYS A 31 6.91 -4.28 4.49
CA LYS A 31 8.02 -5.26 4.46
C LYS A 31 8.60 -5.51 5.86
N THR A 32 8.10 -4.86 6.90
CA THR A 32 8.48 -5.18 8.27
C THR A 32 7.96 -6.57 8.63
N ALA A 33 8.77 -7.33 9.39
CA ALA A 33 8.40 -8.64 9.90
C ALA A 33 7.19 -8.56 10.85
#